data_AF-A0A7N2KS61-F1
#
_entry.id   AF-A0A7N2KS61-F1
#
_cell.length_a   1.000
_cell.length_b   1.000
_cell.length_c   1.000
_cell.angle_alpha   90.00
_cell.angle_beta   90.00
_cell.angle_gamma   90.00
#
_symmetry.space_group_name_H-M   'P 1'
#
loop_
_entity.id
_entity.type
_entity.pdbx_description
1 polymer ?
#
loop_
_entity_poly.entity_id
_entity_poly.type
_entity_poly.pdbx_seq_one_letter_code
_entity_poly.pdbx_strand_id
1 'polypeptide(L)'
;MAGKLGAKTRETPFLVAIPIFKPNPYSARFLKLSFCKYPFLNRSFSTVLTMAQPDLQNHSPEIKEPSLKIPKLGQNGVAAEISKDPISLLRVKKLSEKAVLPSRGSPLSAGYDLSSATETKVPARGKALVQTDLSIAIPEGTYARVAPRSGLAWKHSIDVGAGVIDADYRGPVGVILFNHSDVDFEVKVGDRIARLIIEKILTPDVIEVEDLDATVRGEGGFGSTGV
;
A
#
# COMPACT_ATOMS: atom_id res chain seq x y z
N MET A 1 47.77 42.34 22.91
CA MET A 1 48.31 41.52 24.01
C MET A 1 47.92 40.06 23.71
N ALA A 2 48.67 39.38 22.83
CA ALA A 2 49.69 38.35 23.17
C ALA A 2 49.05 37.13 23.86
N GLY A 3 48.80 35.99 23.19
CA GLY A 3 49.77 34.93 22.83
C GLY A 3 49.42 33.66 23.66
N LYS A 4 49.63 32.39 23.30
CA LYS A 4 50.42 31.67 22.29
C LYS A 4 49.87 30.22 22.15
N LEU A 5 50.20 29.65 20.99
CA LEU A 5 50.23 28.24 20.54
C LEU A 5 50.41 27.12 21.57
N GLY A 6 49.91 25.92 21.22
CA GLY A 6 50.45 24.66 21.72
C GLY A 6 49.74 23.39 21.22
N ALA A 7 49.89 23.04 19.94
CA ALA A 7 49.52 21.71 19.41
C ALA A 7 50.52 20.63 19.88
N LYS A 8 50.03 19.43 20.20
CA LYS A 8 50.84 18.21 20.32
C LYS A 8 50.14 17.04 19.64
N THR A 9 50.56 16.78 18.41
CA THR A 9 50.44 15.49 17.72
C THR A 9 51.35 14.46 18.38
N ARG A 10 50.83 13.26 18.63
CA ARG A 10 51.63 12.05 18.88
C ARG A 10 51.10 10.96 17.97
N GLU A 11 51.85 10.73 16.90
CA GLU A 11 51.77 9.54 16.08
C GLU A 11 52.49 8.40 16.79
N THR A 12 51.88 7.21 16.81
CA THR A 12 52.53 5.95 17.15
C THR A 12 52.16 4.93 16.07
N PRO A 13 53.12 4.31 15.38
CA PRO A 13 52.84 3.28 14.40
C PRO A 13 52.77 1.93 15.12
N PHE A 14 51.75 1.12 14.86
CA PHE A 14 51.78 -0.30 15.22
C PHE A 14 51.29 -1.17 14.07
N LEU A 15 52.09 -2.22 13.88
CA LEU A 15 52.11 -3.14 12.76
C LEU A 15 50.81 -3.90 12.52
N VAL A 16 50.61 -4.15 11.23
CA VAL A 16 49.81 -5.18 10.57
C VAL A 16 49.95 -6.55 11.26
N ALA A 17 48.81 -7.21 11.50
CA ALA A 17 48.73 -8.67 11.59
C ALA A 17 47.41 -9.15 10.94
N ILE A 18 47.53 -9.69 9.73
CA ILE A 18 46.49 -10.38 8.97
C ILE A 18 46.39 -11.82 9.52
N PRO A 19 45.21 -12.33 9.92
CA PRO A 19 45.05 -13.77 10.07
C PRO A 19 44.76 -14.40 8.71
N ILE A 20 45.64 -15.32 8.37
CA ILE A 20 45.68 -16.15 7.18
C ILE A 20 44.44 -17.07 7.13
N PHE A 21 43.83 -17.06 5.95
CA PHE A 21 42.79 -17.94 5.45
C PHE A 21 43.14 -19.44 5.63
N LYS A 22 42.22 -20.24 6.16
CA LYS A 22 42.25 -21.71 6.07
C LYS A 22 40.97 -22.19 5.38
N PRO A 23 41.02 -22.84 4.20
CA PRO A 23 39.83 -23.40 3.57
C PRO A 23 39.46 -24.75 4.20
N ASN A 24 38.19 -24.91 4.59
CA ASN A 24 37.60 -26.21 4.95
C ASN A 24 36.99 -26.85 3.69
N PRO A 25 37.38 -28.08 3.30
CA PRO A 25 36.98 -28.66 2.03
C PRO A 25 35.82 -29.65 2.21
N TYR A 26 34.56 -29.22 2.16
CA TYR A 26 33.46 -30.19 1.96
C TYR A 26 32.30 -29.65 1.13
N SER A 27 32.04 -30.41 0.06
CA SER A 27 30.76 -30.60 -0.64
C SER A 27 30.37 -29.61 -1.74
N ALA A 28 30.98 -29.83 -2.90
CA ALA A 28 30.36 -29.58 -4.19
C ALA A 28 29.06 -30.40 -4.34
N ARG A 29 27.93 -29.73 -4.66
CA ARG A 29 26.83 -30.36 -5.41
C ARG A 29 26.23 -29.41 -6.44
N PHE A 30 26.00 -30.01 -7.59
CA PHE A 30 25.66 -29.47 -8.89
C PHE A 30 24.40 -28.58 -8.96
N LEU A 31 24.50 -27.56 -9.84
CA LEU A 31 23.43 -26.81 -10.48
C LEU A 31 22.31 -27.70 -11.06
N LYS A 32 21.07 -27.22 -10.95
CA LYS A 32 20.05 -27.40 -12.00
C LYS A 32 19.27 -26.08 -12.18
N LEU A 33 19.61 -25.35 -13.24
CA LEU A 33 18.76 -24.27 -13.77
C LEU A 33 17.52 -24.88 -14.42
N SER A 34 16.34 -24.41 -14.04
CA SER A 34 15.10 -24.62 -14.78
C SER A 34 14.69 -23.31 -15.45
N PHE A 35 14.76 -23.30 -16.79
CA PHE A 35 14.24 -22.23 -17.65
C PHE A 35 12.71 -22.24 -17.63
N CYS A 36 12.07 -21.12 -17.30
CA CYS A 36 10.64 -20.93 -17.51
C CYS A 36 10.41 -20.00 -18.72
N LYS A 37 9.73 -20.53 -19.74
CA LYS A 37 9.37 -19.83 -20.99
C LYS A 37 8.01 -19.13 -20.82
N TYR A 38 7.93 -17.86 -21.21
CA TYR A 38 6.67 -17.14 -21.42
C TYR A 38 6.15 -17.36 -22.85
N PRO A 39 4.84 -17.58 -23.07
CA PRO A 39 4.26 -17.40 -24.39
C PRO A 39 3.65 -16.00 -24.55
N PHE A 40 4.21 -15.30 -25.53
CA PHE A 40 3.65 -14.18 -26.27
C PHE A 40 2.39 -14.65 -27.02
N LEU A 41 1.27 -13.92 -26.97
CA LEU A 41 0.20 -14.11 -27.95
C LEU A 41 -0.24 -12.78 -28.55
N ASN A 42 0.05 -12.70 -29.85
CA ASN A 42 -0.23 -11.61 -30.77
C ASN A 42 -1.57 -11.93 -31.47
N ARG A 43 -2.52 -11.00 -31.55
CA ARG A 43 -3.57 -11.11 -32.58
C ARG A 43 -4.10 -9.75 -33.03
N SER A 44 -4.14 -9.65 -34.35
CA SER A 44 -4.31 -8.49 -35.22
C SER A 44 -5.68 -7.81 -35.15
N PHE A 45 -5.64 -6.49 -35.38
CA PHE A 45 -6.76 -5.64 -35.79
C PHE A 45 -7.32 -6.06 -37.16
N SER A 46 -8.63 -5.86 -37.34
CA SER A 46 -9.22 -5.50 -38.62
C SER A 46 -10.41 -4.56 -38.38
N THR A 47 -10.38 -3.46 -39.12
CA THR A 47 -11.30 -2.32 -39.12
C THR A 47 -12.42 -2.56 -40.12
N VAL A 48 -13.68 -2.29 -39.76
CA VAL A 48 -14.68 -1.84 -40.73
C VAL A 48 -15.52 -0.73 -40.11
N LEU A 49 -15.58 0.37 -40.86
CA LEU A 49 -16.24 1.65 -40.60
C LEU A 49 -17.54 1.70 -41.42
N THR A 50 -18.69 1.99 -40.81
CA THR A 50 -19.86 2.56 -41.52
C THR A 50 -20.60 3.52 -40.59
N MET A 51 -20.87 4.74 -41.09
CA MET A 51 -21.64 5.82 -40.46
C MET A 51 -23.03 5.91 -41.12
N ALA A 52 -24.10 6.11 -40.35
CA ALA A 52 -25.34 6.76 -40.78
C ALA A 52 -26.19 7.18 -39.55
N GLN A 53 -26.76 8.39 -39.58
CA GLN A 53 -27.60 9.02 -38.53
C GLN A 53 -29.13 8.74 -38.74
N PRO A 54 -30.08 9.49 -38.15
CA PRO A 54 -30.96 8.99 -37.07
C PRO A 54 -32.45 8.94 -37.47
N ASP A 55 -33.28 8.27 -36.68
CA ASP A 55 -34.72 8.52 -36.69
C ASP A 55 -35.33 8.49 -35.28
N LEU A 56 -36.17 9.48 -35.04
CA LEU A 56 -36.99 9.70 -33.85
C LEU A 56 -38.15 8.70 -33.81
N GLN A 57 -38.47 8.17 -32.63
CA GLN A 57 -39.86 8.05 -32.17
C GLN A 57 -39.95 7.71 -30.68
N ASN A 58 -40.78 8.51 -29.99
CA ASN A 58 -41.27 8.32 -28.63
C ASN A 58 -41.84 6.92 -28.43
N HIS A 59 -41.68 6.34 -27.23
CA HIS A 59 -42.76 5.80 -26.39
C HIS A 59 -42.15 5.16 -25.13
N SER A 60 -42.47 5.71 -23.95
CA SER A 60 -42.25 5.05 -22.66
C SER A 60 -43.07 3.76 -22.57
N PRO A 61 -42.54 2.73 -21.88
CA PRO A 61 -43.37 2.10 -20.87
C PRO A 61 -42.64 1.79 -19.56
N GLU A 62 -43.39 2.05 -18.51
CA GLU A 62 -43.34 1.62 -17.11
C GLU A 62 -42.77 0.19 -16.92
N ILE A 63 -41.65 0.07 -16.18
CA ILE A 63 -41.09 -1.23 -15.77
C ILE A 63 -41.55 -1.53 -14.33
N LYS A 64 -42.41 -2.54 -14.20
CA LYS A 64 -42.84 -3.13 -12.93
C LYS A 64 -41.79 -4.18 -12.51
N GLU A 65 -41.21 -4.00 -11.32
CA GLU A 65 -40.24 -4.95 -10.73
C GLU A 65 -40.87 -6.33 -10.51
N PRO A 66 -40.23 -7.43 -10.95
CA PRO A 66 -40.62 -8.78 -10.56
C PRO A 66 -39.94 -9.19 -9.24
N SER A 67 -40.77 -9.67 -8.32
CA SER A 67 -40.41 -10.17 -7.00
C SER A 67 -39.49 -11.40 -7.04
N LEU A 68 -38.48 -11.41 -6.16
CA LEU A 68 -37.56 -12.52 -5.95
C LEU A 68 -38.28 -13.73 -5.35
N LYS A 69 -38.39 -14.82 -6.13
CA LYS A 69 -38.78 -16.14 -5.63
C LYS A 69 -37.56 -16.87 -5.07
N ILE A 70 -37.60 -17.19 -3.79
CA ILE A 70 -36.59 -18.01 -3.08
C ILE A 70 -36.66 -19.46 -3.59
N PRO A 71 -35.57 -20.07 -4.09
CA PRO A 71 -35.54 -21.51 -4.37
C PRO A 71 -35.21 -22.29 -3.11
N LYS A 72 -36.01 -23.32 -2.81
CA LYS A 72 -35.73 -24.36 -1.80
C LYS A 72 -34.52 -25.18 -2.25
N LEU A 73 -33.53 -25.31 -1.37
CA LEU A 73 -32.34 -26.14 -1.57
C LEU A 73 -32.70 -27.63 -1.37
N GLY A 74 -32.65 -28.40 -2.44
CA GLY A 74 -32.65 -29.86 -2.39
C GLY A 74 -31.26 -30.38 -2.00
N GLN A 75 -31.23 -31.41 -1.16
CA GLN A 75 -30.03 -32.15 -0.80
C GLN A 75 -29.47 -32.84 -2.06
N ASN A 76 -28.20 -32.59 -2.37
CA ASN A 76 -27.34 -33.54 -3.07
C ASN A 76 -25.89 -33.23 -2.74
N GLY A 77 -25.22 -34.22 -2.14
CA GLY A 77 -23.82 -34.15 -1.75
C GLY A 77 -22.93 -34.08 -2.98
N VAL A 78 -22.18 -33.00 -3.08
CA VAL A 78 -20.89 -32.95 -3.75
C VAL A 78 -19.95 -32.31 -2.75
N ALA A 79 -19.01 -33.09 -2.23
CA ALA A 79 -17.92 -32.58 -1.41
C ALA A 79 -17.02 -31.73 -2.33
N ALA A 80 -17.42 -30.48 -2.56
CA ALA A 80 -16.53 -29.46 -3.07
C ALA A 80 -15.55 -29.16 -1.94
N GLU A 81 -14.27 -29.43 -2.17
CA GLU A 81 -13.21 -29.01 -1.27
C GLU A 81 -13.32 -27.49 -1.10
N ILE A 82 -13.77 -27.09 0.08
CA ILE A 82 -13.78 -25.70 0.50
C ILE A 82 -12.31 -25.29 0.56
N SER A 83 -11.88 -24.48 -0.40
CA SER A 83 -10.57 -23.84 -0.39
C SER A 83 -10.32 -23.29 1.00
N LYS A 84 -9.33 -23.85 1.68
CA LYS A 84 -8.96 -23.52 3.06
C LYS A 84 -8.25 -22.17 3.15
N ASP A 85 -8.62 -21.23 2.27
CA ASP A 85 -8.19 -19.85 2.38
C ASP A 85 -8.98 -19.23 3.52
N PRO A 86 -8.32 -18.84 4.63
CA PRO A 86 -9.01 -18.13 5.69
C PRO A 86 -9.63 -16.88 5.07
N ILE A 87 -10.93 -16.69 5.27
CA ILE A 87 -11.66 -15.53 4.80
C ILE A 87 -10.92 -14.29 5.30
N SER A 88 -10.31 -13.54 4.38
CA SER A 88 -9.49 -12.37 4.68
C SER A 88 -10.37 -11.15 4.98
N LEU A 89 -11.04 -11.20 6.13
CA LEU A 89 -11.95 -10.14 6.57
C LEU A 89 -11.16 -8.96 7.15
N LEU A 90 -11.45 -7.76 6.65
CA LEU A 90 -11.16 -6.51 7.35
C LEU A 90 -12.22 -6.30 8.44
N ARG A 91 -11.82 -6.48 9.71
CA ARG A 91 -12.72 -6.26 10.86
C ARG A 91 -12.55 -4.83 11.35
N VAL A 92 -13.66 -4.15 11.59
CA VAL A 92 -13.69 -2.73 11.98
C VAL A 92 -14.61 -2.55 13.19
N LYS A 93 -14.13 -1.87 14.22
CA LYS A 93 -14.89 -1.45 15.40
C LYS A 93 -15.01 0.07 15.38
N LYS A 94 -16.24 0.58 15.42
CA LYS A 94 -16.49 2.01 15.67
C LYS A 94 -16.26 2.32 17.15
N LEU A 95 -15.57 3.42 17.41
CA LEU A 95 -15.27 3.93 18.75
C LEU A 95 -16.22 5.08 19.15
N SER A 96 -16.93 5.66 18.17
CA SER A 96 -17.96 6.69 18.38
C SER A 96 -19.07 6.59 17.31
N GLU A 97 -20.14 7.37 17.50
CA GLU A 97 -21.23 7.51 16.53
C GLU A 97 -20.81 8.29 15.27
N LYS A 98 -19.78 9.13 15.37
CA LYS A 98 -19.24 9.92 14.24
C LYS A 98 -18.41 9.08 13.28
N ALA A 99 -17.96 7.90 13.71
CA ALA A 99 -17.16 7.00 12.90
C ALA A 99 -17.95 6.50 11.69
N VAL A 100 -17.34 6.57 10.50
CA VAL A 100 -17.93 6.07 9.25
C VAL A 100 -17.23 4.76 8.87
N LEU A 101 -17.98 3.73 8.48
CA LEU A 101 -17.36 2.48 8.03
C LEU A 101 -16.59 2.72 6.72
N PRO A 102 -15.34 2.23 6.59
CA PRO A 102 -14.58 2.38 5.36
C PRO A 102 -15.30 1.72 4.18
N SER A 103 -15.35 2.41 3.04
CA SER A 103 -16.04 1.92 1.84
C SER A 103 -15.16 2.04 0.61
N ARG A 104 -15.38 1.16 -0.36
CA ARG A 104 -14.64 1.17 -1.63
C ARG A 104 -15.36 2.06 -2.64
N GLY A 105 -14.58 2.89 -3.35
CA GLY A 105 -15.14 3.79 -4.37
C GLY A 105 -15.54 3.08 -5.67
N SER A 106 -15.00 1.89 -5.92
CA SER A 106 -15.37 1.03 -7.05
C SER A 106 -15.03 -0.44 -6.76
N PRO A 107 -15.58 -1.42 -7.51
CA PRO A 107 -15.34 -2.85 -7.28
C PRO A 107 -13.87 -3.29 -7.34
N LEU A 108 -13.01 -2.54 -8.04
CA LEU A 108 -11.57 -2.81 -8.17
C LEU A 108 -10.69 -1.74 -7.52
N SER A 109 -11.27 -0.77 -6.79
CA SER A 109 -10.49 0.23 -6.07
C SER A 109 -9.55 -0.40 -5.04
N ALA A 110 -8.28 0.02 -5.03
CA ALA A 110 -7.27 -0.60 -4.18
C ALA A 110 -7.50 -0.37 -2.67
N GLY A 111 -8.16 0.73 -2.30
CA GLY A 111 -8.31 1.12 -0.91
C GLY A 111 -9.74 1.49 -0.50
N TYR A 112 -9.97 1.46 0.80
CA TYR A 112 -11.20 1.85 1.47
C TYR A 112 -11.07 3.30 1.92
N ASP A 113 -12.01 4.17 1.54
CA ASP A 113 -11.97 5.57 1.94
C ASP A 113 -12.16 5.68 3.46
N LEU A 114 -11.27 6.43 4.12
CA LEU A 114 -11.35 6.77 5.54
C LEU A 114 -11.93 8.18 5.70
N SER A 115 -12.92 8.31 6.56
CA SER A 115 -13.55 9.60 6.88
C SER A 115 -13.07 10.16 8.22
N SER A 116 -13.07 11.48 8.33
CA SER A 116 -12.85 12.15 9.61
C SER A 116 -14.03 11.95 10.55
N ALA A 117 -13.77 11.67 11.82
CA ALA A 117 -14.75 11.72 12.91
C ALA A 117 -14.72 13.06 13.66
N THR A 118 -13.81 13.96 13.30
CA THR A 118 -13.58 15.24 13.98
C THR A 118 -13.55 16.40 13.00
N GLU A 119 -13.99 17.57 13.45
CA GLU A 119 -13.77 18.81 12.71
C GLU A 119 -12.40 19.36 13.11
N THR A 120 -11.58 19.67 12.11
CA THR A 120 -10.22 20.17 12.33
C THR A 120 -9.73 20.94 11.13
N LYS A 121 -8.52 21.47 11.24
CA LYS A 121 -7.86 22.26 10.23
C LYS A 121 -6.44 21.76 10.10
N VAL A 122 -5.99 21.54 8.87
CA VAL A 122 -4.58 21.25 8.56
C VAL A 122 -3.92 22.59 8.21
N PRO A 123 -3.07 23.16 9.09
CA PRO A 123 -2.49 24.47 8.85
C PRO A 123 -1.67 24.49 7.57
N ALA A 124 -1.65 25.61 6.87
CA ALA A 124 -0.76 25.89 5.75
C ALA A 124 0.68 25.57 6.15
N ARG A 125 1.41 24.87 5.27
CA ARG A 125 2.77 24.35 5.55
C ARG A 125 2.89 23.53 6.84
N GLY A 126 1.77 22.98 7.31
CA GLY A 126 1.66 22.29 8.59
C GLY A 126 1.20 20.84 8.47
N LYS A 127 0.83 20.28 9.61
CA LYS A 127 0.30 18.92 9.73
C LYS A 127 -0.77 18.83 10.80
N ALA A 128 -1.67 17.86 10.66
CA ALA A 128 -2.66 17.54 11.68
C ALA A 128 -2.86 16.02 11.76
N LEU A 129 -3.12 15.53 12.97
CA LEU A 129 -3.63 14.18 13.20
C LEU A 129 -5.16 14.24 13.20
N VAL A 130 -5.79 13.58 12.25
CA VAL A 130 -7.25 13.53 12.11
C VAL A 130 -7.75 12.17 12.56
N GLN A 131 -8.66 12.16 13.54
CA GLN A 131 -9.20 10.92 14.10
C GLN A 131 -10.29 10.34 13.19
N THR A 132 -10.30 9.02 13.04
CA THR A 132 -11.36 8.29 12.30
C THR A 132 -12.40 7.67 13.23
N ASP A 133 -12.10 7.58 14.52
CA ASP A 133 -12.85 6.82 15.54
C ASP A 133 -13.10 5.36 15.14
N LEU A 134 -12.13 4.75 14.46
CA LEU A 134 -12.14 3.33 14.13
C LEU A 134 -10.97 2.63 14.82
N SER A 135 -11.20 1.38 15.24
CA SER A 135 -10.15 0.39 15.44
C SER A 135 -10.31 -0.71 14.40
N ILE A 136 -9.20 -1.28 13.94
CA ILE A 136 -9.22 -2.30 12.89
C ILE A 136 -8.48 -3.57 13.33
N ALA A 137 -8.84 -4.68 12.71
CA ALA A 137 -8.04 -5.90 12.71
C ALA A 137 -8.00 -6.44 11.28
N ILE A 138 -6.79 -6.60 10.76
CA ILE A 138 -6.52 -6.98 9.37
C ILE A 138 -5.96 -8.40 9.31
N PRO A 139 -5.94 -9.04 8.12
CA PRO A 139 -5.36 -10.36 7.95
C PRO A 139 -3.86 -10.38 8.27
N GLU A 140 -3.37 -11.48 8.84
CA GLU A 140 -1.94 -11.74 9.01
C GLU A 140 -1.22 -11.80 7.65
N GLY A 141 0.07 -11.47 7.63
CA GLY A 141 0.84 -11.32 6.38
C GLY A 141 0.48 -10.06 5.59
N THR A 142 -0.23 -9.12 6.22
CA THR A 142 -0.55 -7.81 5.66
C THR A 142 -0.29 -6.70 6.67
N TYR A 143 -0.16 -5.47 6.17
CA TYR A 143 -0.33 -4.26 6.97
C TYR A 143 -1.33 -3.34 6.28
N ALA A 144 -1.91 -2.40 7.02
CA ALA A 144 -2.81 -1.43 6.43
C ALA A 144 -2.08 -0.10 6.20
N ARG A 145 -1.90 0.26 4.93
CA ARG A 145 -1.32 1.54 4.53
C ARG A 145 -2.39 2.62 4.43
N VAL A 146 -2.21 3.72 5.14
CA VAL A 146 -2.98 4.95 4.93
C VAL A 146 -2.34 5.72 3.76
N ALA A 147 -3.10 5.90 2.69
CA ALA A 147 -2.64 6.46 1.42
C ALA A 147 -3.39 7.76 1.09
N PRO A 148 -2.74 8.72 0.41
CA PRO A 148 -3.37 9.97 0.00
C PRO A 148 -4.46 9.76 -1.05
N ARG A 149 -5.46 10.63 -1.04
CA ARG A 149 -6.47 10.73 -2.11
C ARG A 149 -5.96 11.69 -3.18
N SER A 150 -5.88 11.22 -4.43
CA SER A 150 -5.37 12.04 -5.56
C SER A 150 -6.08 13.39 -5.71
N GLY A 151 -7.39 13.44 -5.46
CA GLY A 151 -8.16 14.68 -5.51
C GLY A 151 -7.74 15.71 -4.45
N LEU A 152 -7.38 15.26 -3.24
CA LEU A 152 -6.91 16.15 -2.18
C LEU A 152 -5.46 16.59 -2.42
N ALA A 153 -4.62 15.69 -2.92
CA ALA A 153 -3.26 15.99 -3.31
C ALA A 153 -3.20 17.05 -4.41
N TRP A 154 -3.98 16.89 -5.47
CA TRP A 154 -3.98 17.83 -6.60
C TRP A 154 -4.62 19.19 -6.27
N LYS A 155 -5.78 19.19 -5.61
CA LYS A 155 -6.57 20.42 -5.42
C LYS A 155 -6.17 21.23 -4.20
N HIS A 156 -5.63 20.57 -3.17
CA HIS A 156 -5.38 21.18 -1.86
C HIS A 156 -3.96 20.94 -1.35
N SER A 157 -3.09 20.31 -2.15
CA SER A 157 -1.71 19.97 -1.77
C SER A 157 -1.63 19.14 -0.48
N ILE A 158 -2.62 18.26 -0.27
CA ILE A 158 -2.68 17.39 0.91
C ILE A 158 -1.99 16.06 0.64
N ASP A 159 -1.07 15.69 1.52
CA ASP A 159 -0.41 14.39 1.54
C ASP A 159 -0.65 13.66 2.87
N VAL A 160 -0.32 12.37 2.92
CA VAL A 160 -0.46 11.52 4.10
C VAL A 160 0.92 11.12 4.62
N GLY A 161 1.16 11.39 5.90
CA GLY A 161 2.36 10.98 6.63
C GLY A 161 2.22 9.64 7.35
N ALA A 162 3.37 9.04 7.69
CA ALA A 162 3.49 7.76 8.39
C ALA A 162 2.72 6.63 7.69
N GLY A 163 1.47 6.42 8.07
CA GLY A 163 0.52 5.60 7.34
C GLY A 163 0.73 4.09 7.44
N VAL A 164 1.66 3.59 8.26
CA VAL A 164 1.80 2.15 8.53
C VAL A 164 0.95 1.78 9.74
N ILE A 165 -0.06 0.93 9.56
CA ILE A 165 -0.85 0.37 10.66
C ILE A 165 -0.60 -1.14 10.70
N ASP A 166 0.01 -1.59 11.79
CA ASP A 166 0.39 -2.98 12.00
C ASP A 166 -0.82 -3.91 12.20
N ALA A 167 -0.65 -5.19 11.87
CA ALA A 167 -1.73 -6.17 11.93
C ALA A 167 -2.23 -6.47 13.35
N ASP A 168 -1.39 -6.25 14.36
CA ASP A 168 -1.67 -6.42 15.78
C ASP A 168 -2.15 -5.12 16.46
N TYR A 169 -2.14 -3.98 15.77
CA TYR A 169 -2.65 -2.72 16.31
C TYR A 169 -4.17 -2.78 16.54
N ARG A 170 -4.63 -2.45 17.76
CA ARG A 170 -6.06 -2.41 18.14
C ARG A 170 -6.51 -1.05 18.67
N GLY A 171 -5.62 -0.05 18.66
CA GLY A 171 -5.94 1.30 19.10
C GLY A 171 -6.77 2.08 18.07
N PRO A 172 -7.04 3.36 18.34
CA PRO A 172 -7.71 4.25 17.40
C PRO A 172 -6.85 4.52 16.16
N VAL A 173 -7.43 4.42 14.97
CA VAL A 173 -6.80 4.75 13.70
C VAL A 173 -6.86 6.26 13.49
N GLY A 174 -5.69 6.87 13.32
CA GLY A 174 -5.54 8.28 12.98
C GLY A 174 -4.89 8.46 11.61
N VAL A 175 -5.22 9.57 10.95
CA VAL A 175 -4.65 9.96 9.65
C VAL A 175 -3.79 11.20 9.86
N ILE A 176 -2.49 11.10 9.60
CA ILE A 176 -1.60 12.26 9.63
C ILE A 176 -1.65 12.92 8.26
N LEU A 177 -2.23 14.12 8.19
CA LEU A 177 -2.27 14.92 6.98
C LEU A 177 -1.15 15.96 7.01
N PHE A 178 -0.45 16.10 5.89
CA PHE A 178 0.45 17.22 5.60
C PHE A 178 -0.21 18.16 4.60
N ASN A 179 -0.05 19.45 4.81
CA ASN A 179 -0.50 20.47 3.88
C ASN A 179 0.71 21.20 3.28
N HIS A 180 0.94 20.96 1.99
CA HIS A 180 2.04 21.57 1.24
C HIS A 180 1.63 22.86 0.51
N SER A 181 0.46 23.43 0.82
CA SER A 181 0.03 24.73 0.30
C SER A 181 0.25 25.85 1.33
N ASP A 182 0.03 27.09 0.87
CA ASP A 182 0.03 28.31 1.69
C ASP A 182 -1.38 28.67 2.22
N VAL A 183 -2.37 27.79 2.03
CA VAL A 183 -3.74 27.99 2.48
C VAL A 183 -4.11 26.86 3.41
N ASP A 184 -4.71 27.20 4.55
CA ASP A 184 -5.17 26.17 5.47
C ASP A 184 -6.27 25.30 4.86
N PHE A 185 -6.27 24.01 5.20
CA PHE A 185 -7.26 23.07 4.71
C PHE A 185 -8.24 22.68 5.82
N GLU A 186 -9.52 22.97 5.61
CA GLU A 186 -10.59 22.58 6.53
C GLU A 186 -11.00 21.12 6.33
N VAL A 187 -11.18 20.41 7.43
CA VAL A 187 -11.67 19.03 7.46
C VAL A 187 -12.92 18.97 8.31
N LYS A 188 -14.04 18.55 7.72
CA LYS A 188 -15.32 18.39 8.43
C LYS A 188 -15.54 16.94 8.81
N VAL A 189 -16.41 16.72 9.80
CA VAL A 189 -16.87 15.37 10.15
C VAL A 189 -17.52 14.72 8.93
N GLY A 190 -17.13 13.48 8.63
CA GLY A 190 -17.60 12.71 7.48
C GLY A 190 -16.76 12.87 6.20
N ASP A 191 -15.92 13.91 6.10
CA ASP A 191 -15.07 14.11 4.93
C ASP A 191 -14.11 12.94 4.75
N ARG A 192 -14.03 12.43 3.51
CA ARG A 192 -13.08 11.38 3.15
C ARG A 192 -11.69 11.98 2.99
N ILE A 193 -10.78 11.67 3.91
CA ILE A 193 -9.47 12.33 4.00
C ILE A 193 -8.31 11.48 3.49
N ALA A 194 -8.45 10.15 3.53
CA ALA A 194 -7.42 9.21 3.10
C ALA A 194 -8.05 7.91 2.60
N ARG A 195 -7.21 6.95 2.20
CA ARG A 195 -7.64 5.60 1.83
C ARG A 195 -6.79 4.58 2.58
N LEU A 196 -7.42 3.53 3.11
CA LEU A 196 -6.77 2.39 3.71
C LEU A 196 -6.54 1.32 2.64
N ILE A 197 -5.30 0.92 2.39
CA ILE A 197 -4.92 -0.14 1.46
C ILE A 197 -4.35 -1.30 2.28
N ILE A 198 -4.86 -2.51 2.07
CA ILE A 198 -4.33 -3.71 2.73
C ILE A 198 -3.22 -4.27 1.84
N GLU A 199 -1.98 -4.09 2.28
CA GLU A 199 -0.79 -4.49 1.51
C GLU A 199 -0.21 -5.78 2.05
N LYS A 200 0.05 -6.72 1.15
CA LYS A 200 0.70 -7.98 1.48
C LYS A 200 2.19 -7.74 1.75
N ILE A 201 2.70 -8.37 2.80
CA ILE A 201 4.10 -8.29 3.19
C ILE A 201 4.65 -9.67 3.55
N LEU A 202 5.98 -9.75 3.59
CA LEU A 202 6.71 -10.83 4.22
C LEU A 202 7.45 -10.25 5.43
N THR A 203 7.52 -11.02 6.51
CA THR A 203 8.27 -10.68 7.74
C THR A 203 9.33 -11.74 8.01
N PRO A 204 10.38 -11.86 7.17
CA PRO A 204 11.44 -12.85 7.36
C PRO A 204 12.34 -12.48 8.54
N ASP A 205 13.03 -13.48 9.09
CA ASP A 205 14.12 -13.24 10.04
C ASP A 205 15.28 -12.52 9.37
N VAL A 206 15.91 -11.60 10.09
CA VAL A 206 17.10 -10.88 9.62
C VAL A 206 18.34 -11.74 9.88
N ILE A 207 19.15 -11.97 8.84
CA ILE A 207 20.41 -12.72 8.90
C ILE A 207 21.55 -11.81 8.42
N GLU A 208 22.57 -11.62 9.26
CA GLU A 208 23.79 -10.90 8.91
C GLU A 208 24.73 -11.79 8.08
N VAL A 209 25.36 -11.21 7.04
CA VAL A 209 26.27 -11.91 6.12
C VAL A 209 27.49 -11.03 5.82
N GLU A 210 28.61 -11.65 5.41
CA GLU A 210 29.84 -10.91 5.05
C GLU A 210 29.69 -10.14 3.72
N ASP A 211 29.02 -10.74 2.72
CA ASP A 211 28.83 -10.16 1.39
C ASP A 211 27.46 -10.54 0.80
N LEU A 212 26.98 -9.76 -0.18
CA LEU A 212 25.76 -10.02 -0.96
C LEU A 212 26.10 -10.45 -2.39
N ASP A 213 25.16 -11.12 -3.07
CA ASP A 213 25.31 -11.52 -4.46
C ASP A 213 25.31 -10.33 -5.42
N ALA A 214 26.12 -10.42 -6.49
CA ALA A 214 26.18 -9.37 -7.50
C ALA A 214 24.92 -9.38 -8.39
N THR A 215 24.37 -8.20 -8.66
CA THR A 215 23.24 -8.01 -9.57
C THR A 215 23.59 -7.04 -10.70
N VAL A 216 22.80 -7.05 -11.78
CA VAL A 216 22.94 -6.10 -12.90
C VAL A 216 22.81 -4.64 -12.42
N ARG A 217 21.99 -4.38 -11.40
CA ARG A 217 21.80 -3.03 -10.85
C ARG A 217 22.97 -2.58 -9.99
N GLY A 218 23.61 -3.48 -9.25
CA GLY A 218 24.71 -3.18 -8.33
C GLY A 218 24.37 -2.03 -7.38
N GLU A 219 25.29 -1.07 -7.26
CA GLU A 219 25.16 0.13 -6.40
C GLU A 219 24.32 1.26 -7.03
N GLY A 220 23.70 1.04 -8.20
CA GLY A 220 22.93 2.06 -8.92
C GLY A 220 21.61 2.44 -8.22
N GLY A 221 21.51 3.71 -7.77
CA GLY A 221 20.32 4.31 -7.15
C GLY A 221 20.13 5.79 -7.51
N PHE A 222 19.11 6.44 -6.93
CA PHE A 222 18.93 7.91 -7.00
C PHE A 222 18.93 8.51 -8.42
N GLY A 223 18.19 7.92 -9.35
CA GLY A 223 18.15 8.40 -10.74
C GLY A 223 19.27 7.85 -11.64
N SER A 224 19.92 6.75 -11.24
CA SER A 224 20.97 6.08 -12.02
C SER A 224 20.53 5.59 -13.40
N THR A 225 19.23 5.54 -13.69
CA THR A 225 18.66 5.15 -14.99
C THR A 225 18.31 6.34 -15.89
N GLY A 226 18.64 7.57 -15.47
CA GLY A 226 18.32 8.80 -16.20
C GLY A 226 17.03 9.50 -15.72
N VAL A 227 16.68 10.57 -16.43
CA VAL A 227 15.47 11.39 -16.27
C VAL A 227 14.42 10.98 -17.29
#